data_AF-A0A6G3MFU6-F1
#
_entry.id   AF-A0A6G3MFU6-F1
#
_cell.length_a   1.000
_cell.length_b   1.000
_cell.length_c   1.000
_cell.angle_alpha   90.00
_cell.angle_beta   90.00
_cell.angle_gamma   90.00
#
_symmetry.space_group_name_H-M   'P 1'
#
loop_
_entity.id
_entity.type
_entity.pdbx_description
1 polymer ?
#
loop_
_entity_poly.entity_id
_entity_poly.type
_entity_poly.pdbx_seq_one_letter_code
_entity_poly.pdbx_strand_id
1 'polypeptide(L)'
;MCTCFPGYIGEYCQDWTCDYKCFGKGYCVGPNKCACLHPFTGNDCDGIFCNETDNNLCGEKGVCYKESDNIKCKCYNSKLSGDSCEVPICVSKCIHGICIFDLEKNDTRCICFQRYKGNNCGSIYIIKFIRSNGRKN
;
A
#
# COMPACT_ATOMS: atom_id res chain seq x y z
N MET A 1 27.66 -39.47 -7.43
CA MET A 1 26.59 -38.69 -8.09
C MET A 1 25.29 -39.44 -7.92
N CYS A 2 24.33 -38.86 -7.22
CA CYS A 2 23.03 -39.47 -6.95
C CYS A 2 22.01 -39.16 -8.06
N THR A 3 21.09 -40.08 -8.33
CA THR A 3 19.92 -39.80 -9.18
C THR A 3 18.79 -39.30 -8.28
N CYS A 4 18.39 -38.04 -8.44
CA CYS A 4 17.37 -37.42 -7.60
C CYS A 4 15.95 -37.72 -8.10
N PHE A 5 15.00 -37.78 -7.16
CA PHE A 5 13.58 -37.77 -7.49
C PHE A 5 13.17 -36.41 -8.09
N PRO A 6 12.09 -36.36 -8.90
CA PRO A 6 11.60 -35.10 -9.48
C PRO A 6 11.43 -34.00 -8.42
N GLY A 7 11.91 -32.79 -8.74
CA GLY A 7 11.85 -31.61 -7.86
C GLY A 7 13.01 -31.47 -6.86
N TYR A 8 13.88 -32.48 -6.73
CA TYR A 8 15.11 -32.40 -5.94
C TYR A 8 16.32 -32.18 -6.83
N ILE A 9 17.25 -31.36 -6.34
CA ILE A 9 18.49 -30.99 -7.02
C ILE A 9 19.68 -31.02 -6.05
N GLY A 10 20.90 -30.91 -6.58
CA GLY A 10 22.14 -30.95 -5.79
C GLY A 10 22.86 -32.30 -5.89
N GLU A 11 24.15 -32.31 -5.55
CA GLU A 11 25.04 -33.49 -5.66
C GLU A 11 24.54 -34.69 -4.84
N TYR A 12 23.88 -34.41 -3.72
CA TYR A 12 23.29 -35.38 -2.80
C TYR A 12 21.76 -35.24 -2.69
N CYS A 13 21.11 -34.56 -3.65
CA CYS A 13 19.66 -34.29 -3.65
C CYS A 13 19.18 -33.52 -2.41
N GLN A 14 20.04 -32.68 -1.83
CA GLN A 14 19.76 -31.94 -0.60
C GLN A 14 18.93 -30.67 -0.82
N ASP A 15 18.84 -30.19 -2.06
CA ASP A 15 18.15 -28.97 -2.45
C ASP A 15 16.87 -29.31 -3.24
N TRP A 16 15.96 -28.35 -3.39
CA TRP A 16 14.71 -28.54 -4.13
C TRP A 16 14.29 -27.27 -4.87
N THR A 17 13.47 -27.45 -5.90
CA THR A 17 12.90 -26.36 -6.69
C THR A 17 11.38 -26.45 -6.69
N CYS A 18 10.72 -25.30 -6.77
CA CYS A 18 9.27 -25.22 -6.98
C CYS A 18 9.01 -24.74 -8.39
N ASP A 19 7.99 -25.33 -9.02
CA ASP A 19 7.42 -24.82 -10.26
C ASP A 19 7.03 -23.34 -10.11
N TYR A 20 7.34 -22.55 -11.15
CA TYR A 20 7.12 -21.11 -11.21
C TYR A 20 7.67 -20.29 -10.03
N LYS A 21 8.56 -20.87 -9.20
CA LYS A 21 9.11 -20.25 -7.98
C LYS A 21 8.02 -19.68 -7.07
N CYS A 22 6.89 -20.37 -6.91
CA CYS A 22 5.74 -19.90 -6.13
C CYS A 22 5.24 -18.50 -6.55
N PHE A 23 5.42 -18.15 -7.84
CA PHE A 23 5.16 -16.82 -8.42
C PHE A 23 5.81 -15.64 -7.67
N GLY A 24 6.88 -15.89 -6.89
CA GLY A 24 7.49 -14.88 -6.02
C GLY A 24 6.60 -14.44 -4.84
N LYS A 25 5.50 -15.15 -4.58
CA LYS A 25 4.48 -14.87 -3.56
C LYS A 25 4.59 -15.82 -2.35
N GLY A 26 5.69 -16.55 -2.25
CA GLY A 26 5.94 -17.53 -1.20
C GLY A 26 7.36 -18.06 -1.24
N TYR A 27 7.64 -19.00 -0.33
CA TYR A 27 8.91 -19.70 -0.24
C TYR A 27 8.74 -21.17 -0.61
N CYS A 28 9.73 -21.71 -1.29
CA CYS A 28 9.74 -23.12 -1.65
C CYS A 28 10.21 -23.95 -0.44
N VAL A 29 9.30 -24.72 0.16
CA VAL A 29 9.56 -25.51 1.38
C VAL A 29 9.71 -27.02 1.11
N GLY A 30 9.58 -27.42 -0.15
CA GLY A 30 9.83 -28.77 -0.63
C GLY A 30 9.63 -28.85 -2.15
N PRO A 31 9.83 -30.03 -2.76
CA PRO A 31 9.58 -30.22 -4.19
C PRO A 31 8.12 -29.89 -4.52
N ASN A 32 7.91 -28.88 -5.37
CA ASN A 32 6.59 -28.37 -5.74
C ASN A 32 5.65 -28.07 -4.56
N LYS A 33 6.23 -27.64 -3.42
CA LYS A 33 5.48 -27.20 -2.25
C LYS A 33 5.87 -25.77 -1.88
N CYS A 34 4.90 -24.87 -2.00
CA CYS A 34 5.05 -23.49 -1.61
C CYS A 34 4.43 -23.21 -0.25
N ALA A 35 5.15 -22.48 0.60
CA ALA A 35 4.60 -21.78 1.75
C ALA A 35 4.32 -20.34 1.32
N CYS A 36 3.05 -20.00 1.17
CA CYS A 36 2.63 -18.69 0.67
C CYS A 36 2.75 -17.60 1.72
N LEU A 37 3.20 -16.42 1.28
CA LEU A 37 3.13 -15.20 2.08
C LEU A 37 1.68 -14.75 2.13
N HIS A 38 1.18 -14.32 3.29
CA HIS A 38 -0.14 -13.68 3.35
C HIS A 38 -0.15 -12.46 2.42
N PRO A 39 -1.20 -12.23 1.63
CA PRO A 39 -2.51 -12.92 1.57
C PRO A 39 -2.60 -14.11 0.59
N PHE A 40 -1.50 -14.52 -0.03
CA PHE A 40 -1.50 -15.52 -1.10
C PHE A 40 -1.81 -16.93 -0.58
N THR A 41 -2.43 -17.74 -1.44
CA THR A 41 -2.86 -19.11 -1.14
C THR A 41 -2.82 -19.97 -2.41
N GLY A 42 -3.10 -21.26 -2.27
CA GLY A 42 -2.98 -22.25 -3.35
C GLY A 42 -1.61 -22.93 -3.38
N ASN A 43 -1.46 -23.96 -4.22
CA ASN A 43 -0.25 -24.77 -4.28
C ASN A 43 0.97 -23.99 -4.78
N ASP A 44 0.75 -23.04 -5.69
CA ASP A 44 1.79 -22.21 -6.28
C ASP A 44 1.73 -20.75 -5.81
N CYS A 45 0.89 -20.43 -4.82
CA CYS A 45 0.63 -19.07 -4.33
C CYS A 45 0.05 -18.13 -5.39
N ASP A 46 -0.68 -18.68 -6.35
CA ASP A 46 -1.37 -17.96 -7.42
C ASP A 46 -2.75 -17.42 -6.97
N GLY A 47 -3.40 -18.10 -6.03
CA GLY A 47 -4.60 -17.66 -5.36
C GLY A 47 -4.34 -16.55 -4.34
N ILE A 48 -5.38 -15.80 -4.01
CA ILE A 48 -5.35 -14.84 -2.91
C ILE A 48 -6.54 -15.09 -1.99
N PHE A 49 -6.27 -15.13 -0.70
CA PHE A 49 -7.29 -15.26 0.32
C PHE A 49 -7.92 -13.89 0.59
N CYS A 50 -9.15 -13.69 0.13
CA CYS A 50 -9.98 -12.55 0.49
C CYS A 50 -11.26 -13.09 1.13
N ASN A 51 -11.39 -12.91 2.44
CA ASN A 51 -12.57 -13.28 3.21
C ASN A 51 -13.10 -12.03 3.91
N GLU A 52 -14.43 -11.91 3.99
CA GLU A 52 -15.10 -10.74 4.60
C GLU A 52 -14.73 -10.52 6.08
N THR A 53 -14.15 -11.53 6.73
CA THR A 53 -13.67 -11.49 8.12
C THR A 53 -12.18 -11.19 8.27
N ASP A 54 -11.39 -11.28 7.20
CA ASP A 54 -9.95 -11.00 7.22
C ASP A 54 -9.66 -9.65 6.56
N ASN A 55 -9.90 -8.57 7.31
CA ASN A 55 -9.77 -7.19 6.84
C ASN A 55 -8.31 -6.72 6.71
N ASN A 56 -7.32 -7.59 6.97
CA ASN A 56 -5.90 -7.23 6.94
C ASN A 56 -5.44 -6.76 5.55
N LEU A 57 -6.03 -7.31 4.50
CA LEU A 57 -5.78 -6.89 3.12
C LEU A 57 -6.07 -5.41 2.86
N CYS A 58 -7.15 -4.90 3.45
CA CYS A 58 -7.58 -3.52 3.30
C CYS A 58 -7.17 -2.65 4.51
N GLY A 59 -6.06 -3.02 5.17
CA GLY A 59 -5.48 -2.29 6.28
C GLY A 59 -6.41 -2.14 7.48
N GLU A 60 -7.31 -3.12 7.69
CA GLU A 60 -8.41 -3.10 8.68
C GLU A 60 -9.43 -1.96 8.49
N LYS A 61 -9.34 -1.23 7.36
CA LYS A 61 -10.15 -0.04 7.05
C LYS A 61 -11.12 -0.26 5.89
N GLY A 62 -11.30 -1.50 5.46
CA GLY A 62 -12.22 -1.85 4.39
C GLY A 62 -12.48 -3.34 4.29
N VAL A 63 -13.34 -3.70 3.35
CA VAL A 63 -13.59 -5.09 2.94
C VAL A 63 -13.00 -5.33 1.56
N CYS A 64 -12.34 -6.46 1.39
CA CYS A 64 -11.81 -6.87 0.10
C CYS A 64 -12.93 -7.50 -0.75
N TYR A 65 -12.84 -7.38 -2.07
CA TYR A 65 -13.67 -8.09 -3.03
C TYR A 65 -12.86 -8.43 -4.27
N LYS A 66 -13.28 -9.50 -4.98
CA LYS A 66 -12.61 -9.94 -6.21
C LYS A 66 -13.24 -9.27 -7.44
N GLU A 67 -12.40 -8.67 -8.28
CA GLU A 67 -12.78 -8.05 -9.56
C GLU A 67 -11.80 -8.52 -10.65
N SER A 68 -12.29 -9.34 -11.60
CA SER A 68 -11.50 -9.82 -12.75
C SER A 68 -10.09 -10.32 -12.38
N ASP A 69 -10.01 -11.18 -11.36
CA ASP A 69 -8.78 -11.76 -10.80
C ASP A 69 -7.85 -10.83 -10.01
N ASN A 70 -8.23 -9.56 -9.84
CA ASN A 70 -7.59 -8.65 -8.91
C ASN A 70 -8.42 -8.53 -7.63
N ILE A 71 -7.73 -8.23 -6.52
CA ILE A 71 -8.42 -7.81 -5.30
C ILE A 71 -8.55 -6.30 -5.31
N LYS A 72 -9.73 -5.84 -4.93
CA LYS A 72 -10.03 -4.44 -4.68
C LYS A 72 -10.54 -4.29 -3.26
N CYS A 73 -10.32 -3.10 -2.70
CA CYS A 73 -10.79 -2.76 -1.38
C CYS A 73 -11.94 -1.76 -1.47
N LYS A 74 -13.05 -2.09 -0.82
CA LYS A 74 -14.11 -1.13 -0.51
C LYS A 74 -13.84 -0.59 0.89
N CYS A 75 -13.29 0.62 0.96
CA CYS A 75 -12.96 1.26 2.24
C CYS A 75 -14.22 1.65 3.02
N TYR A 76 -14.19 1.43 4.34
CA TYR A 76 -15.27 1.83 5.25
C TYR A 76 -15.43 3.35 5.30
N ASN A 77 -14.30 4.06 5.28
CA ASN A 77 -14.30 5.51 5.19
C ASN A 77 -14.15 5.94 3.73
N SER A 78 -15.15 6.65 3.21
CA SER A 78 -15.15 7.17 1.83
C SER A 78 -14.07 8.22 1.56
N LYS A 79 -13.38 8.69 2.60
CA LYS A 79 -12.22 9.59 2.50
C LYS A 79 -10.89 8.83 2.42
N LEU A 80 -10.91 7.52 2.26
CA LEU A 80 -9.73 6.67 2.07
C LEU A 80 -9.85 5.92 0.73
N SER A 81 -8.70 5.65 0.15
CA SER A 81 -8.50 4.95 -1.12
C SER A 81 -7.15 4.22 -1.11
N GLY A 82 -6.74 3.67 -2.24
CA GLY A 82 -5.55 2.84 -2.35
C GLY A 82 -5.89 1.36 -2.29
N ASP A 83 -4.89 0.52 -2.53
CA ASP A 83 -5.06 -0.92 -2.56
C ASP A 83 -5.28 -1.50 -1.16
N SER A 84 -4.95 -0.76 -0.10
CA SER A 84 -5.15 -1.14 1.30
C SER A 84 -5.84 -0.06 2.16
N CYS A 85 -6.59 0.86 1.54
CA CYS A 85 -7.28 1.98 2.22
C CYS A 85 -6.34 2.90 3.04
N GLU A 86 -5.11 3.07 2.55
CA GLU A 86 -4.04 3.84 3.16
C GLU A 86 -3.95 5.28 2.64
N VAL A 87 -4.51 5.57 1.47
CA VAL A 87 -4.39 6.86 0.79
C VAL A 87 -5.59 7.77 1.10
N PRO A 88 -5.41 8.92 1.76
CA PRO A 88 -6.51 9.85 2.02
C PRO A 88 -6.98 10.56 0.74
N ILE A 89 -8.30 10.66 0.59
CA ILE A 89 -8.97 11.42 -0.45
C ILE A 89 -9.30 12.80 0.11
N CYS A 90 -8.58 13.83 -0.32
CA CYS A 90 -8.85 15.20 0.09
C CYS A 90 -10.11 15.76 -0.57
N VAL A 91 -10.97 16.38 0.25
CA VAL A 91 -12.20 17.07 -0.21
C VAL A 91 -11.91 18.08 -1.32
N SER A 92 -10.75 18.75 -1.23
CA SER A 92 -10.22 19.61 -2.29
C SER A 92 -8.89 19.08 -2.78
N LYS A 93 -8.66 19.12 -4.10
CA LYS A 93 -7.37 18.75 -4.70
C LYS A 93 -6.23 19.56 -4.08
N CYS A 94 -5.37 18.93 -3.29
CA CYS A 94 -4.17 19.59 -2.74
C CYS A 94 -3.19 19.88 -3.87
N ILE A 95 -2.86 21.16 -4.10
CA ILE A 95 -1.99 21.57 -5.21
C ILE A 95 -0.53 21.61 -4.77
N HIS A 96 -0.22 22.34 -3.68
CA HIS A 96 1.13 22.50 -3.15
C HIS A 96 1.19 22.09 -1.68
N GLY A 97 0.90 20.83 -1.41
CA GLY A 97 0.88 20.28 -0.06
C GLY A 97 0.66 18.78 -0.04
N ILE A 98 0.62 18.24 1.17
CA ILE A 98 0.36 16.82 1.41
C ILE A 98 -1.08 16.66 1.91
N CYS A 99 -1.83 15.75 1.28
CA CYS A 99 -3.13 15.34 1.77
C CYS A 99 -2.95 14.39 2.95
N ILE A 100 -3.57 14.68 4.08
CA ILE A 100 -3.55 13.81 5.26
C ILE A 100 -4.96 13.55 5.78
N PHE A 101 -5.12 12.43 6.47
CA PHE A 101 -6.29 12.16 7.29
C PHE A 101 -6.09 12.75 8.68
N ASP A 102 -6.97 13.67 9.09
CA ASP A 102 -6.99 14.31 10.39
C ASP A 102 -7.86 13.47 11.35
N LEU A 103 -7.20 12.78 12.27
CA LEU A 103 -7.84 11.86 13.22
C LEU A 103 -8.78 12.58 14.20
N GLU A 104 -8.50 13.83 14.55
CA GLU A 104 -9.32 14.60 15.49
C GLU A 104 -10.64 15.04 14.86
N LYS A 105 -10.60 15.38 13.55
CA LYS A 105 -11.78 15.86 12.81
C LYS A 105 -12.49 14.77 12.02
N ASN A 106 -11.91 13.56 11.97
CA ASN A 106 -12.37 12.47 11.09
C ASN A 106 -12.55 12.96 9.64
N ASP A 107 -11.63 13.80 9.18
CA ASP A 107 -11.70 14.47 7.87
C ASP A 107 -10.32 14.60 7.22
N THR A 108 -10.29 14.89 5.93
CA THR A 108 -9.04 15.07 5.19
C THR A 108 -8.71 16.53 5.01
N ARG A 109 -7.43 16.89 5.12
CA ARG A 109 -6.96 18.27 4.90
C ARG A 109 -5.59 18.32 4.23
N CYS A 110 -5.32 19.42 3.56
CA CYS A 110 -4.01 19.69 2.99
C CYS A 110 -3.10 20.36 4.03
N ILE A 111 -1.88 19.83 4.20
CA ILE A 111 -0.77 20.54 4.85
C ILE A 111 0.02 21.23 3.76
N CYS A 112 0.00 22.56 3.74
CA CYS A 112 0.66 23.34 2.71
C CYS A 112 2.17 23.37 2.87
N PHE A 113 2.87 23.31 1.74
CA PHE A 113 4.30 23.60 1.68
C PHE A 113 4.57 25.07 2.00
N GLN A 114 5.82 25.39 2.31
CA GLN A 114 6.22 26.75 2.67
C GLN A 114 5.79 27.74 1.58
N ARG A 115 5.25 28.90 2.00
CA ARG A 115 4.71 29.95 1.13
C ARG A 115 3.41 29.61 0.40
N TYR A 116 2.73 28.52 0.72
CA TYR A 116 1.38 28.25 0.22
C TYR A 116 0.38 28.26 1.38
N LYS A 117 -0.87 28.65 1.08
CA LYS A 117 -1.97 28.72 2.06
C LYS A 117 -3.32 28.39 1.42
N GLY A 118 -4.33 28.29 2.29
CA GLY A 118 -5.71 27.98 1.93
C GLY A 118 -5.99 26.48 2.00
N ASN A 119 -7.27 26.12 1.87
CA ASN A 119 -7.74 24.75 2.11
C ASN A 119 -7.17 23.71 1.11
N ASN A 120 -6.71 24.16 -0.06
CA ASN A 120 -6.12 23.32 -1.10
C ASN A 120 -4.67 23.69 -1.45
N CYS A 121 -4.05 24.59 -0.69
CA CYS A 121 -2.70 25.10 -0.93
C CYS A 121 -2.49 25.71 -2.34
N GLY A 122 -3.55 26.28 -2.93
CA GLY A 122 -3.48 26.95 -4.23
C GLY A 122 -3.00 28.39 -4.18
N SER A 123 -3.02 29.04 -3.01
CA SER A 123 -2.66 30.45 -2.88
C SER A 123 -1.23 30.61 -2.37
N ILE A 124 -0.43 31.43 -3.04
CA ILE A 124 0.89 31.83 -2.53
C ILE A 124 0.70 32.82 -1.38
N TYR A 125 1.29 32.51 -0.23
CA TYR A 125 1.47 33.42 0.89
C TYR A 125 2.81 34.12 0.76
N ILE A 126 2.79 35.31 0.14
CA ILE A 126 3.91 36.24 0.19
C ILE A 126 3.91 36.83 1.59
N ILE A 127 4.96 36.55 2.37
CA ILE A 127 5.28 37.37 3.53
C ILE A 127 5.50 38.78 2.98
N LYS A 128 4.56 39.69 3.20
CA LYS A 128 4.81 41.12 3.03
C LYS A 128 5.95 41.44 3.98
N PHE A 129 7.19 41.40 3.50
CA PHE A 129 8.26 42.19 4.08
C PHE A 129 7.81 43.63 3.89
N ILE A 130 7.08 44.16 4.89
CA ILE A 130 7.04 45.59 5.08
C ILE A 130 8.52 45.95 5.23
N ARG A 131 9.10 46.57 4.20
CA ARG A 131 10.26 47.43 4.38
C ARG A 131 9.77 48.50 5.35
N SER A 132 9.88 48.23 6.65
CA SER A 132 9.88 49.28 7.63
C SER A 132 11.10 50.11 7.26
N ASN A 133 10.86 51.20 6.52
CA ASN A 133 11.74 52.35 6.49
C ASN A 133 11.84 52.88 7.92
N GLY A 134 12.58 52.16 8.76
CA GLY A 134 12.95 52.55 10.10
C GLY A 134 14.20 53.38 10.00
N ARG A 135 14.11 54.60 9.47
CA ARG A 135 15.05 55.65 9.84
C ARG A 135 14.52 56.23 11.15
N LYS A 136 14.91 55.60 12.26
CA LYS A 136 14.85 56.20 13.59
C LYS A 136 16.06 57.14 13.71
N ASN A 137 15.77 58.40 13.98
CA ASN A 137 16.64 59.53 14.35
C ASN A 137 17.75 59.93 13.37
#